data_AF-A0A6G7X7N9-F1
#
_entry.id   AF-A0A6G7X7N9-F1
#
_cell.length_a   1.000
_cell.length_b   1.000
_cell.length_c   1.000
_cell.angle_alpha   90.00
_cell.angle_beta   90.00
_cell.angle_gamma   90.00
#
_symmetry.space_group_name_H-M   'P 1'
#
loop_
_entity.id
_entity.type
_entity.pdbx_description
1 polymer ?
#
loop_
_entity_poly.entity_id
_entity_poly.type
_entity_poly.pdbx_seq_one_letter_code
_entity_poly.pdbx_strand_id
1 'polypeptide(L)'
;MITLSFDDKQINVPQSWKDIRLGKYERWFRLEPKTRMEQIQLVANVCDIDADLLLNNPTQVFDTIFDIVRFVFDEYKGDALNRIEIEGKIYSIAFTEELTLAEWVDIESVFASESESRLSDILSILCRPIGEHYDSKKSESRKELFCNLTMDKALPLLAFFLQQRERFQNVSNLYSEVKQQVDQYLLLTRSFVENGDGIKLLPIWQRIKFRFLMRSLKKQLSKCSDFSSIV
;
A
#
# COMPACT_ATOMS: atom_id res chain seq x y z
N MET A 1 -24.01 8.00 2.96
CA MET A 1 -23.87 9.06 3.99
C MET A 1 -25.20 9.23 4.69
N ILE A 2 -25.22 9.38 6.02
CA ILE A 2 -26.43 9.65 6.80
C ILE A 2 -26.33 11.02 7.44
N THR A 3 -27.45 11.74 7.47
CA THR A 3 -27.58 12.97 8.24
C THR A 3 -28.24 12.65 9.57
N LEU A 4 -27.54 12.93 10.67
CA LEU A 4 -28.11 12.88 12.02
C LEU A 4 -28.47 14.30 12.46
N SER A 5 -29.66 14.46 13.04
CA SER A 5 -30.15 15.73 13.58
C SER A 5 -30.27 15.67 15.09
N PHE A 6 -29.65 16.61 15.79
CA PHE A 6 -29.76 16.78 17.24
C PHE A 6 -29.53 18.25 17.61
N ASP A 7 -30.32 18.78 18.54
CA ASP A 7 -30.26 20.18 19.02
C ASP A 7 -30.11 21.22 17.88
N ASP A 8 -31.01 21.17 16.89
CA ASP A 8 -31.03 22.03 15.69
C ASP A 8 -29.78 21.98 14.79
N LYS A 9 -28.84 21.08 15.07
CA LYS A 9 -27.64 20.84 14.25
C LYS A 9 -27.82 19.56 13.43
N GLN A 10 -27.33 19.62 12.19
CA GLN A 10 -27.25 18.47 11.29
C GLN A 10 -25.79 18.11 11.08
N ILE A 11 -25.44 16.85 11.27
CA ILE A 11 -24.12 16.33 10.94
C ILE A 11 -24.22 15.19 9.93
N ASN A 12 -23.27 15.15 9.01
CA ASN A 12 -23.19 14.14 7.98
C ASN A 12 -22.15 13.09 8.38
N VAL A 13 -22.63 11.89 8.68
CA VAL A 13 -21.81 10.77 9.11
C VAL A 13 -21.59 9.83 7.91
N PRO A 14 -20.33 9.52 7.54
CA PRO A 14 -20.04 8.52 6.51
C PRO A 14 -20.43 7.13 7.02
N GLN A 15 -21.05 6.32 6.17
CA GLN A 15 -21.41 4.93 6.50
C GLN A 15 -20.53 3.90 5.81
N SER A 16 -19.78 4.32 4.80
CA SER A 16 -18.90 3.46 4.03
C SER A 16 -17.77 4.26 3.40
N TRP A 17 -16.78 3.55 2.87
CA TRP A 17 -15.68 4.15 2.11
C TRP A 17 -16.12 4.95 0.88
N LYS A 18 -17.36 4.75 0.38
CA LYS A 18 -17.93 5.57 -0.71
C LYS A 18 -18.18 7.02 -0.30
N ASP A 19 -18.40 7.25 0.99
CA ASP A 19 -18.76 8.57 1.54
C ASP A 19 -17.52 9.42 1.88
N ILE A 20 -16.32 8.83 1.80
CA ILE A 20 -15.05 9.46 2.18
C ILE A 20 -14.23 9.71 0.92
N ARG A 21 -13.74 10.94 0.74
CA ARG A 21 -12.78 11.29 -0.33
C ARG A 21 -11.34 11.04 0.13
N LEU A 22 -10.46 10.66 -0.80
CA LEU A 22 -9.04 10.40 -0.51
C LEU A 22 -8.38 11.60 0.18
N GLY A 23 -8.58 12.82 -0.31
CA GLY A 23 -7.99 14.01 0.29
C GLY A 23 -8.45 14.25 1.73
N LYS A 24 -9.63 13.77 2.13
CA LYS A 24 -10.06 13.78 3.54
C LYS A 24 -9.38 12.68 4.35
N TYR A 25 -9.33 11.47 3.80
CA TYR A 25 -8.66 10.32 4.42
C TYR A 25 -7.20 10.61 4.78
N GLU A 26 -6.49 11.30 3.89
CA GLU A 26 -5.06 11.63 4.06
C GLU A 26 -4.76 12.48 5.30
N ARG A 27 -5.74 13.22 5.82
CA ARG A 27 -5.57 14.06 7.01
C ARG A 27 -5.51 13.27 8.31
N TRP A 28 -6.09 12.06 8.33
CA TRP A 28 -6.26 11.32 9.57
C TRP A 28 -5.79 9.86 9.52
N PHE A 29 -5.45 9.32 8.34
CA PHE A 29 -5.04 7.91 8.22
C PHE A 29 -3.79 7.50 9.01
N ARG A 30 -2.94 8.47 9.39
CA ARG A 30 -1.73 8.24 10.19
C ARG A 30 -1.98 8.31 11.70
N LEU A 31 -3.18 8.70 12.11
CA LEU A 31 -3.52 8.84 13.51
C LEU A 31 -3.82 7.45 14.10
N GLU A 32 -3.00 7.04 15.06
CA GLU A 32 -3.23 5.84 15.87
C GLU A 32 -3.68 6.28 17.27
N PRO A 33 -5.00 6.41 17.52
CA PRO A 33 -5.49 6.97 18.77
C PRO A 33 -5.22 6.00 19.93
N LYS A 34 -4.48 6.47 20.94
CA LYS A 34 -4.13 5.74 22.17
C LYS A 34 -5.03 6.13 23.34
N THR A 35 -5.58 7.33 23.31
CA THR A 35 -6.45 7.87 24.36
C THR A 35 -7.89 8.03 23.86
N ARG A 36 -8.85 8.06 24.79
CA ARG A 36 -10.26 8.30 24.43
C ARG A 36 -10.46 9.68 23.78
N MET A 37 -9.66 10.68 24.16
CA MET A 37 -9.68 12.00 23.52
C MET A 37 -9.20 11.94 22.07
N GLU A 38 -8.13 11.20 21.79
CA GLU A 38 -7.66 10.99 20.42
C GLU A 38 -8.67 10.22 19.56
N GLN A 39 -9.41 9.27 20.15
CA GLN A 39 -10.51 8.58 19.47
C GLN A 39 -11.63 9.55 19.10
N ILE A 40 -12.02 10.44 20.03
CA ILE A 40 -13.03 11.47 19.77
C ILE A 40 -12.56 12.39 18.63
N GLN A 41 -11.30 12.83 18.67
CA GLN A 41 -10.71 13.67 17.63
C GLN A 41 -10.70 12.97 16.27
N LEU A 42 -10.38 11.67 16.23
CA LEU A 42 -10.38 10.90 14.99
C LEU A 42 -11.80 10.77 14.42
N VAL A 43 -12.79 10.45 15.25
CA VAL A 43 -14.21 10.37 14.84
C VAL A 43 -14.68 11.72 14.30
N ALA A 44 -14.31 12.82 14.97
CA ALA A 44 -14.60 14.17 14.51
C ALA A 44 -13.99 14.45 13.13
N ASN A 45 -12.71 14.08 12.93
CA ASN A 45 -12.02 14.22 11.65
C ASN A 45 -12.65 13.38 10.52
N VAL A 46 -13.10 12.16 10.83
CA VAL A 46 -13.79 11.28 9.86
C VAL A 46 -15.13 11.87 9.44
N CYS A 47 -15.87 12.48 10.38
CA CYS A 47 -17.16 13.11 10.12
C CYS A 47 -17.04 14.55 9.59
N ASP A 48 -15.85 15.14 9.58
CA ASP A 48 -15.59 16.54 9.21
C ASP A 48 -16.36 17.53 10.11
N ILE A 49 -16.32 17.29 11.42
CA ILE A 49 -16.98 18.10 12.45
C ILE A 49 -15.98 18.55 13.53
N ASP A 50 -16.35 19.55 14.31
CA ASP A 50 -15.60 19.96 15.49
C ASP A 50 -15.70 18.90 16.59
N ALA A 51 -14.57 18.55 17.22
CA ALA A 51 -14.53 17.61 18.34
C ALA A 51 -15.33 18.15 19.55
N ASP A 52 -15.40 19.48 19.72
CA ASP A 52 -16.21 20.12 20.75
C ASP A 52 -17.69 19.80 20.60
N LEU A 53 -18.16 19.53 19.37
CA LEU A 53 -19.53 19.07 19.17
C LEU A 53 -19.75 17.71 19.85
N LEU A 54 -18.81 16.78 19.71
CA LEU A 54 -18.92 15.46 20.34
C LEU A 54 -18.77 15.53 21.87
N LEU A 55 -17.89 16.42 22.37
CA LEU A 55 -17.63 16.59 23.80
C LEU A 55 -18.80 17.24 24.56
N ASN A 56 -19.52 18.16 23.91
CA ASN A 56 -20.64 18.88 24.53
C ASN A 56 -21.98 18.14 24.43
N ASN A 57 -22.02 16.96 23.81
CA ASN A 57 -23.22 16.15 23.63
C ASN A 57 -23.23 14.92 24.57
N PRO A 58 -24.41 14.32 24.83
CA PRO A 58 -24.49 13.09 25.60
C PRO A 58 -23.65 11.96 24.98
N THR A 59 -23.06 11.10 25.82
CA THR A 59 -22.21 9.98 25.39
C THR A 59 -22.89 9.07 24.35
N GLN A 60 -24.21 8.92 24.43
CA GLN A 60 -25.02 8.14 23.48
C GLN A 60 -24.89 8.63 22.04
N VAL A 61 -24.73 9.96 21.84
CA VAL A 61 -24.51 10.56 20.51
C VAL A 61 -23.17 10.10 19.97
N PHE A 62 -22.11 10.18 20.78
CA PHE A 62 -20.78 9.69 20.40
C PHE A 62 -20.80 8.20 20.10
N ASP A 63 -21.38 7.37 20.96
CA ASP A 63 -21.43 5.91 20.78
C ASP A 63 -22.16 5.55 19.48
N THR A 64 -23.26 6.24 19.17
CA THR A 64 -24.01 6.05 17.91
C THR A 64 -23.17 6.42 16.68
N ILE A 65 -22.48 7.55 16.70
CA ILE A 65 -21.61 7.98 15.58
C ILE A 65 -20.44 7.01 15.43
N PHE A 66 -19.81 6.62 16.54
CA PHE A 66 -18.69 5.69 16.57
C PHE A 66 -19.09 4.34 15.95
N ASP A 67 -20.25 3.80 16.31
CA ASP A 67 -20.77 2.55 15.74
C ASP A 67 -20.97 2.64 14.22
N ILE A 68 -21.42 3.80 13.71
CA ILE A 68 -21.59 4.04 12.27
C ILE A 68 -20.23 4.10 11.57
N VAL A 69 -19.24 4.82 12.13
CA VAL A 69 -17.92 5.01 11.51
C VAL A 69 -16.95 3.86 11.79
N ARG A 70 -17.36 2.84 12.55
CA ARG A 70 -16.51 1.71 12.96
C ARG A 70 -15.82 1.02 11.79
N PHE A 71 -16.46 1.01 10.60
CA PHE A 71 -15.89 0.41 9.38
C PHE A 71 -14.52 0.99 8.99
N VAL A 72 -14.19 2.21 9.42
CA VAL A 72 -12.89 2.85 9.17
C VAL A 72 -11.75 2.11 9.87
N PHE A 73 -12.06 1.44 10.98
CA PHE A 73 -11.09 0.70 11.81
C PHE A 73 -11.00 -0.78 11.43
N ASP A 74 -11.92 -1.27 10.60
CA ASP A 74 -11.90 -2.65 10.14
C ASP A 74 -10.78 -2.86 9.11
N GLU A 75 -10.16 -4.05 9.13
CA GLU A 75 -9.21 -4.43 8.09
C GLU A 75 -9.86 -4.39 6.70
N TYR A 76 -9.17 -3.79 5.74
CA TYR A 76 -9.61 -3.81 4.35
C TYR A 76 -9.54 -5.24 3.78
N LYS A 77 -10.69 -5.75 3.33
CA LYS A 77 -10.85 -7.12 2.79
C LYS A 77 -11.09 -7.16 1.27
N GLY A 78 -10.93 -6.04 0.58
CA GLY A 78 -11.14 -5.96 -0.87
C GLY A 78 -9.91 -6.39 -1.67
N ASP A 79 -10.10 -6.47 -2.98
CA ASP A 79 -9.04 -6.84 -3.91
C ASP A 79 -8.05 -5.70 -4.14
N ALA A 80 -6.77 -6.06 -4.28
CA ALA A 80 -5.74 -5.17 -4.77
C ALA A 80 -5.85 -5.03 -6.30
N LEU A 81 -6.08 -3.81 -6.78
CA LEU A 81 -6.26 -3.52 -8.20
C LEU A 81 -5.22 -2.50 -8.66
N ASN A 82 -4.59 -2.74 -9.81
CA ASN A 82 -3.68 -1.79 -10.44
C ASN A 82 -4.37 -0.83 -11.41
N ARG A 83 -5.70 -0.94 -11.56
CA ARG A 83 -6.49 -0.17 -12.52
C ARG A 83 -7.82 0.25 -11.95
N ILE A 84 -8.34 1.36 -12.44
CA ILE A 84 -9.62 1.92 -12.02
C ILE A 84 -10.32 2.67 -13.14
N GLU A 85 -11.66 2.70 -13.10
CA GLU A 85 -12.47 3.52 -13.97
C GLU A 85 -12.96 4.80 -13.26
N ILE A 86 -12.61 5.94 -13.86
CA ILE A 86 -12.99 7.28 -13.39
C ILE A 86 -13.61 8.00 -14.59
N GLU A 87 -14.90 8.35 -14.49
CA GLU A 87 -15.64 9.08 -15.53
C GLU A 87 -15.55 8.45 -16.94
N GLY A 88 -15.64 7.11 -17.02
CA GLY A 88 -15.57 6.37 -18.29
C GLY A 88 -14.15 6.23 -18.87
N LYS A 89 -13.12 6.72 -18.18
CA LYS A 89 -11.70 6.53 -18.55
C LYS A 89 -11.05 5.52 -17.62
N ILE A 90 -10.28 4.61 -18.20
CA ILE A 90 -9.52 3.61 -17.45
C ILE A 90 -8.13 4.18 -17.15
N TYR A 91 -7.82 4.25 -15.86
CA TYR A 91 -6.51 4.61 -15.34
C TYR A 91 -5.79 3.34 -14.87
N SER A 92 -4.48 3.28 -15.08
CA SER A 92 -3.61 2.19 -14.62
C SER A 92 -2.39 2.74 -13.91
N ILE A 93 -1.97 2.05 -12.85
CA ILE A 93 -0.73 2.31 -12.14
C ILE A 93 0.43 1.78 -12.99
N ALA A 94 1.35 2.67 -13.36
CA ALA A 94 2.64 2.25 -13.88
C ALA A 94 3.52 1.71 -12.76
N PHE A 95 4.17 0.58 -13.02
CA PHE A 95 5.02 -0.10 -12.04
C PHE A 95 6.50 0.02 -12.40
N THR A 96 7.35 -0.38 -11.47
CA THR A 96 8.79 -0.05 -11.37
C THR A 96 9.61 -0.20 -12.65
N GLU A 97 9.31 -1.16 -13.53
CA GLU A 97 10.06 -1.38 -14.78
C GLU A 97 9.73 -0.36 -15.88
N GLU A 98 8.60 0.34 -15.74
CA GLU A 98 8.08 1.32 -16.70
C GLU A 98 8.26 2.78 -16.25
N LEU A 99 8.81 3.01 -15.05
CA LEU A 99 9.00 4.35 -14.51
C LEU A 99 10.20 5.04 -15.14
N THR A 100 9.96 6.25 -15.66
CA THR A 100 11.00 7.14 -16.16
C THR A 100 11.75 7.82 -15.00
N LEU A 101 12.96 8.32 -15.29
CA LEU A 101 13.73 9.08 -14.30
C LEU A 101 12.97 10.32 -13.79
N ALA A 102 12.20 10.98 -14.65
CA ALA A 102 11.42 12.14 -14.27
C ALA A 102 10.35 11.79 -13.22
N GLU A 103 9.68 10.64 -13.38
CA GLU A 103 8.70 10.15 -12.41
C GLU A 103 9.35 9.80 -11.06
N TRP A 104 10.53 9.20 -11.09
CA TRP A 104 11.29 8.92 -9.88
C TRP A 104 11.63 10.20 -9.12
N VAL A 105 12.15 11.22 -9.81
CA VAL A 105 12.48 12.52 -9.22
C VAL A 105 11.25 13.18 -8.59
N ASP A 106 10.11 13.13 -9.27
CA ASP A 106 8.86 13.69 -8.75
C ASP A 106 8.37 12.92 -7.51
N ILE A 107 8.43 11.60 -7.52
CA ILE A 107 8.06 10.77 -6.36
C ILE A 107 8.97 11.06 -5.16
N GLU A 108 10.28 11.16 -5.39
CA GLU A 108 11.24 11.55 -4.35
C GLU A 108 10.92 12.94 -3.77
N SER A 109 10.55 13.89 -4.63
CA SER A 109 10.11 15.22 -4.20
C SER A 109 8.87 15.15 -3.31
N VAL A 110 7.89 14.32 -3.65
CA VAL A 110 6.69 14.11 -2.81
C VAL A 110 7.07 13.52 -1.44
N PHE A 111 7.97 12.54 -1.39
CA PHE A 111 8.44 11.98 -0.12
C PHE A 111 9.22 12.98 0.74
N ALA A 112 10.01 13.86 0.13
CA ALA A 112 10.74 14.92 0.81
C ALA A 112 9.83 16.07 1.27
N SER A 113 8.65 16.24 0.67
CA SER A 113 7.70 17.30 1.00
C SER A 113 6.90 17.01 2.29
N GLU A 114 6.47 18.05 3.00
CA GLU A 114 5.49 17.95 4.11
C GLU A 114 4.03 17.96 3.62
N SER A 115 3.77 17.58 2.36
CA SER A 115 2.42 17.58 1.79
C SER A 115 1.44 16.75 2.63
N GLU A 116 0.29 17.34 2.96
CA GLU A 116 -0.82 16.63 3.60
C GLU A 116 -1.52 15.64 2.64
N SER A 117 -1.29 15.78 1.33
CA SER A 117 -1.96 15.00 0.27
C SER A 117 -1.01 14.06 -0.49
N ARG A 118 -0.06 13.44 0.23
CA ARG A 118 1.01 12.61 -0.35
C ARG A 118 0.53 11.42 -1.19
N LEU A 119 -0.53 10.72 -0.78
CA LEU A 119 -1.10 9.61 -1.56
C LEU A 119 -1.72 10.14 -2.86
N SER A 120 -2.44 11.26 -2.81
CA SER A 120 -3.00 11.89 -4.00
C SER A 120 -1.90 12.37 -4.96
N ASP A 121 -0.79 12.91 -4.43
CA ASP A 121 0.40 13.29 -5.19
C ASP A 121 1.09 12.07 -5.84
N ILE A 122 1.24 10.97 -5.10
CA ILE A 122 1.84 9.74 -5.65
C ILE A 122 0.95 9.16 -6.76
N LEU A 123 -0.37 9.13 -6.55
CA LEU A 123 -1.31 8.64 -7.56
C LEU A 123 -1.34 9.54 -8.80
N SER A 124 -1.16 10.86 -8.67
CA SER A 124 -1.12 11.76 -9.83
C SER A 124 0.09 11.52 -10.74
N ILE A 125 1.18 11.00 -10.19
CA ILE A 125 2.37 10.63 -10.94
C ILE A 125 2.19 9.22 -11.54
N LEU A 126 1.82 8.25 -10.71
CA LEU A 126 1.87 6.82 -11.06
C LEU A 126 0.61 6.30 -11.79
N CYS A 127 -0.55 6.86 -11.50
CA CYS A 127 -1.83 6.37 -12.01
C CYS A 127 -2.34 7.27 -13.14
N ARG A 128 -2.28 6.77 -14.38
CA ARG A 128 -2.55 7.55 -15.60
C ARG A 128 -3.53 6.83 -16.52
N PRO A 129 -4.23 7.55 -17.42
CA PRO A 129 -5.02 6.91 -18.47
C PRO A 129 -4.17 5.94 -19.30
N ILE A 130 -4.76 4.80 -19.68
CA ILE A 130 -4.07 3.80 -20.52
C ILE A 130 -3.60 4.47 -21.83
N GLY A 131 -2.32 4.27 -22.16
CA GLY A 131 -1.68 4.82 -23.36
C GLY A 131 -1.17 6.26 -23.21
N GLU A 132 -1.34 6.90 -22.06
CA GLU A 132 -0.79 8.23 -21.81
C GLU A 132 0.67 8.15 -21.32
N HIS A 133 1.57 8.94 -21.91
CA HIS A 133 2.92 9.11 -21.39
C HIS A 133 2.94 10.10 -20.21
N TYR A 134 3.94 9.94 -19.34
CA TYR A 134 4.17 10.86 -18.24
C TYR A 134 4.37 12.31 -18.73
N ASP A 135 3.68 13.25 -18.08
CA ASP A 135 3.78 14.69 -18.29
C ASP A 135 3.59 15.41 -16.95
N SER A 136 4.67 16.02 -16.45
CA SER A 136 4.68 16.72 -15.15
C SER A 136 3.66 17.86 -15.09
N LYS A 137 3.29 18.46 -16.23
CA LYS A 137 2.32 19.56 -16.29
C LYS A 137 0.90 19.14 -15.92
N LYS A 138 0.58 17.85 -16.03
CA LYS A 138 -0.74 17.31 -15.70
C LYS A 138 -0.89 16.90 -14.24
N SER A 139 0.22 16.84 -13.49
CA SER A 139 0.26 16.33 -12.12
C SER A 139 -0.72 17.08 -11.22
N GLU A 140 -0.78 18.41 -11.28
CA GLU A 140 -1.66 19.22 -10.42
C GLU A 140 -3.15 18.92 -10.67
N SER A 141 -3.59 18.96 -11.92
CA SER A 141 -4.98 18.62 -12.28
C SER A 141 -5.36 17.18 -11.90
N ARG A 142 -4.38 16.27 -12.00
CA ARG A 142 -4.59 14.86 -11.69
C ARG A 142 -4.58 14.60 -10.19
N LYS A 143 -3.81 15.36 -9.42
CA LYS A 143 -3.85 15.39 -7.96
C LYS A 143 -5.23 15.80 -7.49
N GLU A 144 -5.81 16.86 -8.05
CA GLU A 144 -7.18 17.27 -7.70
C GLU A 144 -8.22 16.18 -7.97
N LEU A 145 -8.08 15.48 -9.10
CA LEU A 145 -8.91 14.31 -9.44
C LEU A 145 -8.79 13.21 -8.38
N PHE A 146 -7.57 12.85 -7.96
CA PHE A 146 -7.36 11.81 -6.95
C PHE A 146 -7.77 12.26 -5.54
N CYS A 147 -7.53 13.53 -5.17
CA CYS A 147 -8.02 14.11 -3.91
C CYS A 147 -9.55 13.96 -3.77
N ASN A 148 -10.27 14.08 -4.89
CA ASN A 148 -11.73 13.96 -4.92
C ASN A 148 -12.24 12.52 -5.13
N LEU A 149 -11.35 11.55 -5.36
CA LEU A 149 -11.72 10.15 -5.53
C LEU A 149 -12.26 9.57 -4.23
N THR A 150 -13.35 8.79 -4.31
CA THR A 150 -13.92 8.11 -3.15
C THR A 150 -13.05 6.95 -2.68
N MET A 151 -13.05 6.65 -1.38
CA MET A 151 -12.15 5.66 -0.80
C MET A 151 -12.49 4.22 -1.23
N ASP A 152 -13.73 3.90 -1.58
CA ASP A 152 -14.08 2.60 -2.17
C ASP A 152 -13.33 2.35 -3.49
N LYS A 153 -13.00 3.42 -4.20
CA LYS A 153 -12.22 3.45 -5.43
C LYS A 153 -10.72 3.55 -5.16
N ALA A 154 -10.29 4.36 -4.20
CA ALA A 154 -8.88 4.54 -3.89
C ALA A 154 -8.25 3.34 -3.14
N LEU A 155 -8.98 2.68 -2.24
CA LEU A 155 -8.45 1.57 -1.43
C LEU A 155 -7.91 0.40 -2.25
N PRO A 156 -8.57 -0.10 -3.32
CA PRO A 156 -8.00 -1.11 -4.19
C PRO A 156 -6.62 -0.74 -4.78
N LEU A 157 -6.44 0.54 -5.15
CA LEU A 157 -5.18 1.07 -5.68
C LEU A 157 -4.10 1.11 -4.59
N LEU A 158 -4.46 1.54 -3.38
CA LEU A 158 -3.54 1.55 -2.24
C LEU A 158 -3.14 0.13 -1.82
N ALA A 159 -4.11 -0.79 -1.80
CA ALA A 159 -3.89 -2.20 -1.52
C ALA A 159 -2.94 -2.84 -2.55
N PHE A 160 -2.97 -2.42 -3.81
CA PHE A 160 -1.99 -2.83 -4.81
C PHE A 160 -0.56 -2.47 -4.40
N PHE A 161 -0.28 -1.25 -3.95
CA PHE A 161 1.07 -0.89 -3.48
C PHE A 161 1.52 -1.74 -2.28
N LEU A 162 0.61 -2.03 -1.34
CA LEU A 162 0.91 -2.89 -0.18
C LEU A 162 1.22 -4.33 -0.61
N GLN A 163 0.44 -4.88 -1.54
CA GLN A 163 0.68 -6.21 -2.11
C GLN A 163 2.03 -6.28 -2.83
N GLN A 164 2.38 -5.23 -3.58
CA GLN A 164 3.68 -5.17 -4.26
C GLN A 164 4.84 -5.10 -3.25
N ARG A 165 4.70 -4.32 -2.17
CA ARG A 165 5.69 -4.29 -1.08
C ARG A 165 5.91 -5.68 -0.48
N GLU A 166 4.84 -6.40 -0.17
CA GLU A 166 4.93 -7.75 0.38
C GLU A 166 5.63 -8.70 -0.60
N ARG A 167 5.29 -8.63 -1.89
CA ARG A 167 5.96 -9.40 -2.94
C ARG A 167 7.45 -9.10 -3.02
N PHE A 168 7.85 -7.83 -3.05
CA PHE A 168 9.25 -7.43 -3.06
C PHE A 168 10.00 -7.91 -1.82
N GLN A 169 9.38 -7.81 -0.64
CA GLN A 169 9.97 -8.30 0.61
C GLN A 169 10.20 -9.82 0.56
N ASN A 170 9.22 -10.58 0.06
CA ASN A 170 9.32 -12.03 -0.08
C ASN A 170 10.45 -12.43 -1.04
N VAL A 171 10.57 -11.75 -2.18
CA VAL A 171 11.66 -11.98 -3.14
C VAL A 171 13.02 -11.65 -2.53
N SER A 172 13.13 -10.52 -1.82
CA SER A 172 14.37 -10.08 -1.17
C SER A 172 14.81 -11.04 -0.06
N ASN A 173 13.87 -11.52 0.75
CA ASN A 173 14.12 -12.51 1.80
C ASN A 173 14.62 -13.83 1.21
N LEU A 174 13.97 -14.32 0.14
CA LEU A 174 14.37 -15.54 -0.55
C LEU A 174 15.79 -15.42 -1.13
N TYR A 175 16.10 -14.29 -1.76
CA TYR A 175 17.45 -14.04 -2.28
C TYR A 175 18.50 -14.04 -1.16
N SER A 176 18.19 -13.40 -0.04
CA SER A 176 19.07 -13.34 1.14
C SER A 176 19.31 -14.74 1.72
N GLU A 177 18.28 -15.58 1.83
CA GLU A 177 18.40 -16.96 2.28
C GLU A 177 19.32 -17.78 1.36
N VAL A 178 19.11 -17.67 0.05
CA VAL A 178 19.95 -18.38 -0.93
C VAL A 178 21.39 -17.91 -0.87
N LYS A 179 21.64 -16.60 -0.72
CA LYS A 179 22.99 -16.05 -0.56
C LYS A 179 23.68 -16.60 0.69
N GLN A 180 23.01 -16.58 1.85
CA GLN A 180 23.56 -17.13 3.09
C GLN A 180 23.92 -18.60 2.95
N GLN A 181 23.07 -19.39 2.29
CA GLN A 181 23.35 -20.81 2.06
C GLN A 181 24.54 -21.01 1.10
N VAL A 182 24.67 -20.19 0.05
CA VAL A 182 25.86 -20.19 -0.82
C VAL A 182 27.13 -19.90 -0.04
N ASP A 183 27.12 -18.87 0.81
CA ASP A 183 28.29 -18.51 1.62
C ASP A 183 28.67 -19.65 2.58
N GLN A 184 27.68 -20.30 3.20
CA GLN A 184 27.90 -21.50 4.01
C GLN A 184 28.48 -22.66 3.19
N TYR A 185 27.98 -22.90 1.97
CA TYR A 185 28.53 -23.94 1.08
C TYR A 185 29.98 -23.64 0.70
N LEU A 186 30.33 -22.38 0.44
CA LEU A 186 31.71 -21.99 0.12
C LEU A 186 32.65 -22.24 1.31
N LEU A 187 32.23 -21.88 2.52
CA LEU A 187 33.00 -22.14 3.74
C LEU A 187 33.20 -23.63 3.99
N LEU A 188 32.14 -24.43 3.86
CA LEU A 188 32.21 -25.88 3.97
C LEU A 188 33.13 -26.48 2.89
N THR A 189 33.02 -26.02 1.65
CA THR A 189 33.88 -26.51 0.55
C THR A 189 35.35 -26.20 0.81
N ARG A 190 35.69 -25.00 1.30
CA ARG A 190 37.06 -24.64 1.69
C ARG A 190 37.58 -25.52 2.82
N SER A 191 36.81 -25.66 3.90
CA SER A 191 37.21 -26.49 5.04
C SER A 191 37.34 -27.98 4.68
N PHE A 192 36.55 -28.49 3.72
CA PHE A 192 36.71 -29.86 3.22
C PHE A 192 37.96 -30.05 2.35
N VAL A 193 38.32 -29.08 1.50
CA VAL A 193 39.55 -29.12 0.69
C VAL A 193 40.79 -29.08 1.59
N GLU A 194 40.74 -28.32 2.68
CA GLU A 194 41.84 -28.21 3.65
C GLU A 194 41.97 -29.44 4.57
N ASN A 195 40.88 -30.18 4.85
CA ASN A 195 40.84 -31.17 5.94
C ASN A 195 40.55 -32.65 5.56
N GLY A 196 40.47 -33.09 4.29
CA GLY A 196 40.50 -34.55 4.08
C GLY A 196 40.24 -35.18 2.70
N ASP A 197 41.07 -36.18 2.40
CA ASP A 197 41.02 -37.17 1.32
C ASP A 197 39.89 -38.24 1.48
N GLY A 198 38.91 -38.01 2.37
CA GLY A 198 38.04 -39.08 2.91
C GLY A 198 36.52 -38.99 2.68
N ILE A 199 35.95 -37.87 2.23
CA ILE A 199 34.49 -37.67 2.27
C ILE A 199 33.93 -37.22 0.92
N LYS A 200 33.91 -38.10 -0.09
CA LYS A 200 33.40 -37.79 -1.43
C LYS A 200 31.86 -37.71 -1.53
N LEU A 201 31.11 -38.28 -0.58
CA LEU A 201 29.63 -38.41 -0.66
C LEU A 201 28.85 -37.20 -0.11
N LEU A 202 29.31 -36.55 0.95
CA LEU A 202 28.69 -35.33 1.51
C LEU A 202 28.64 -34.14 0.54
N PRO A 203 29.69 -33.86 -0.26
CA PRO A 203 29.68 -32.81 -1.28
C PRO A 203 28.61 -33.03 -2.37
N ILE A 204 28.29 -34.29 -2.68
CA ILE A 204 27.28 -34.64 -3.70
C ILE A 204 25.88 -34.29 -3.19
N TRP A 205 25.54 -34.68 -1.95
CA TRP A 205 24.25 -34.35 -1.34
C TRP A 205 24.06 -32.85 -1.15
N GLN A 206 25.11 -32.13 -0.77
CA GLN A 206 25.07 -30.67 -0.68
C GLN A 206 24.89 -30.01 -2.05
N ARG A 207 25.56 -30.50 -3.11
CA ARG A 207 25.32 -30.05 -4.50
C ARG A 207 23.90 -30.33 -4.97
N ILE A 208 23.32 -31.48 -4.62
CA ILE A 208 21.92 -31.81 -4.94
C ILE A 208 20.97 -30.84 -4.23
N LYS A 209 21.19 -30.59 -2.93
CA LYS A 209 20.40 -29.62 -2.15
C LYS A 209 20.49 -28.21 -2.75
N PHE A 210 21.69 -27.74 -3.09
CA PHE A 210 21.90 -26.46 -3.77
C PHE A 210 21.18 -26.39 -5.13
N ARG A 211 21.29 -27.41 -5.98
CA ARG A 211 20.57 -27.46 -7.25
C ARG A 211 19.05 -27.44 -7.07
N PHE A 212 18.54 -28.12 -6.05
CA PHE A 212 17.12 -28.10 -5.72
C PHE A 212 16.65 -26.70 -5.30
N LEU A 213 17.42 -26.03 -4.42
CA LEU A 213 17.15 -24.65 -4.00
C LEU A 213 17.21 -23.66 -5.16
N MET A 214 18.22 -23.75 -6.03
CA MET A 214 18.33 -22.90 -7.22
C MET A 214 17.18 -23.14 -8.20
N ARG A 215 16.72 -24.40 -8.36
CA ARG A 215 15.52 -24.71 -9.14
C ARG A 215 14.25 -24.15 -8.49
N SER A 216 14.14 -24.23 -7.17
CA SER A 216 13.04 -23.65 -6.40
C SER A 216 13.00 -22.13 -6.57
N LEU A 217 14.15 -21.45 -6.38
CA LEU A 217 14.30 -20.02 -6.58
C LEU A 217 13.96 -19.62 -8.02
N LYS A 218 14.47 -20.34 -9.03
CA LYS A 218 14.11 -20.10 -10.43
C LYS A 218 12.60 -20.26 -10.68
N LYS A 219 11.95 -21.23 -10.05
CA LYS A 219 10.49 -21.45 -10.14
C LYS A 219 9.69 -20.38 -9.39
N GLN A 220 10.19 -19.86 -8.27
CA GLN A 220 9.52 -18.77 -7.54
C GLN A 220 9.69 -17.44 -8.27
N LEU A 221 10.88 -17.16 -8.81
CA LEU A 221 11.13 -15.99 -9.65
C LEU A 221 10.34 -16.03 -10.95
N SER A 222 10.13 -17.21 -11.55
CA SER A 222 9.28 -17.32 -12.75
C SER A 222 7.83 -16.97 -12.45
N LYS A 223 7.33 -17.35 -11.26
CA LYS A 223 6.01 -16.89 -10.79
C LYS A 223 5.96 -15.39 -10.50
N CYS A 224 7.09 -14.68 -10.41
CA CYS A 224 7.12 -13.24 -10.32
C CYS A 224 7.19 -12.59 -11.71
N SER A 225 7.84 -13.23 -12.69
CA SER A 225 7.97 -12.72 -14.06
C SER A 225 6.72 -12.91 -14.92
N ASP A 226 5.99 -14.01 -14.75
CA ASP A 226 4.83 -14.37 -15.61
C ASP A 226 3.60 -13.45 -15.41
N PHE A 227 3.63 -12.54 -14.44
CA PHE A 227 2.56 -11.56 -14.19
C PHE A 227 2.78 -10.21 -14.88
N SER A 228 3.94 -10.00 -15.51
CA SER A 228 4.16 -8.91 -16.47
C SER A 228 3.37 -9.11 -17.78
N SER A 229 2.85 -10.32 -18.00
CA SER A 229 2.25 -10.75 -19.27
C SER A 229 0.71 -10.81 -19.25
N ILE A 230 0.06 -10.39 -18.16
CA ILE A 230 -1.39 -10.16 -18.18
C ILE A 230 -1.61 -8.75 -18.74
N VAL A 231 -1.38 -8.64 -20.06
CA VAL A 231 -1.73 -7.51 -20.93
C VAL A 231 -3.23 -7.51 -21.17
#